data_AF-A0A081DBY9-F1
#
_entry.id   AF-A0A081DBY9-F1
#
_cell.length_a   1.000
_cell.length_b   1.000
_cell.length_c   1.000
_cell.angle_alpha   90.00
_cell.angle_beta   90.00
_cell.angle_gamma   90.00
#
_symmetry.space_group_name_H-M   'P 1'
#
loop_
_entity.id
_entity.type
_entity.pdbx_description
1 polymer ?
#
loop_
_entity_poly.entity_id
_entity_poly.type
_entity_poly.pdbx_seq_one_letter_code
_entity_poly.pdbx_strand_id
1 'polypeptide(L)' 'MVSCKDNKAETKTETTEKQGKEYTSVYVCPMHCKDSGSDKEGKCDTCGMTLVKNEDHKANGHKHE' A
#
# COMPACT_ATOMS: atom_id res chain seq x y z
N MET A 1 24.51 -23.24 -12.24
CA MET A 1 24.61 -22.05 -11.37
C MET A 1 24.18 -20.88 -12.26
N VAL A 2 23.04 -20.21 -12.15
CA VAL A 2 21.99 -20.04 -11.15
C VAL A 2 20.63 -20.33 -11.82
N SER A 3 19.76 -21.08 -11.15
CA SER A 3 18.42 -21.40 -11.62
C SER A 3 17.44 -20.43 -10.95
N CYS A 4 16.91 -19.46 -11.68
CA CYS A 4 15.70 -18.76 -11.26
C CYS A 4 14.52 -19.52 -11.86
N LYS A 5 13.88 -20.36 -11.04
CA LYS A 5 12.59 -21.00 -11.35
C LYS A 5 11.50 -20.02 -10.93
N ASP A 6 10.93 -19.30 -11.88
CA ASP A 6 9.70 -18.54 -11.70
C ASP A 6 8.50 -19.44 -11.99
N ASN A 7 7.89 -19.97 -10.92
CA ASN A 7 6.56 -20.58 -11.00
C ASN A 7 5.84 -20.48 -9.65
N LYS A 8 4.90 -19.54 -9.53
CA LYS A 8 3.70 -19.70 -8.69
C LYS A 8 2.60 -18.78 -9.17
N ALA A 9 1.55 -19.38 -9.70
CA ALA A 9 0.28 -18.74 -9.97
C ALA A 9 -0.39 -18.38 -8.65
N GLU A 10 -0.49 -17.09 -8.34
CA GLU A 10 -1.57 -16.51 -7.56
C GLU A 10 -1.46 -14.99 -7.58
N THR A 11 -2.53 -14.38 -8.08
CA THR A 11 -2.90 -12.99 -7.86
C THR A 11 -2.71 -12.60 -6.40
N LYS A 12 -1.54 -12.05 -6.09
CA LYS A 12 -1.30 -11.29 -4.86
C LYS A 12 -0.22 -10.29 -5.20
N THR A 13 -0.65 -9.05 -5.41
CA THR A 13 0.20 -7.86 -5.52
C THR A 13 0.95 -7.70 -4.20
N GLU A 14 1.97 -8.51 -4.00
CA GLU A 14 2.95 -8.41 -2.93
C GLU A 14 4.27 -7.98 -3.54
N THR A 15 4.47 -6.67 -3.60
CA THR A 15 5.77 -6.11 -3.29
C THR A 15 5.86 -5.98 -1.77
N THR A 16 5.86 -7.12 -1.06
CA THR A 16 6.37 -7.22 0.31
C THR A 16 7.87 -7.13 0.17
N GLU A 17 8.52 -6.04 0.59
CA GLU A 17 9.16 -6.02 1.91
C GLU A 17 9.06 -4.69 2.70
N LYS A 18 8.51 -3.56 2.19
CA LYS A 18 8.77 -2.24 2.84
C LYS A 18 7.67 -1.17 2.92
N GLN A 19 6.46 -1.35 2.39
CA GLN A 19 5.43 -0.30 2.48
C GLN A 19 4.45 -0.56 3.62
N GLY A 20 4.55 0.23 4.69
CA GLY A 20 3.61 0.25 5.80
C GLY A 20 2.22 0.71 5.36
N LYS A 21 1.23 0.51 6.23
CA LYS A 21 -0.18 0.92 6.02
C LYS A 21 -0.35 2.38 5.60
N GLU A 22 0.62 3.23 5.94
CA GLU A 22 0.70 4.62 5.47
C GLU A 22 0.83 4.80 3.94
N TYR A 23 1.02 3.72 3.16
CA TYR A 23 1.05 3.74 1.69
C TYR A 23 0.03 2.80 1.05
N THR A 24 -0.45 1.80 1.79
CA THR A 24 -1.27 0.70 1.25
C THR A 24 -2.69 0.67 1.80
N SER A 25 -3.14 1.71 2.52
CA SER A 25 -4.52 1.81 3.01
C SER A 25 -5.40 2.62 2.07
N VAL A 26 -6.73 2.46 2.17
CA VAL A 26 -7.73 3.25 1.42
C VAL A 26 -7.55 4.74 1.63
N TYR A 27 -7.21 5.15 2.85
CA TYR A 27 -6.92 6.52 3.23
C TYR A 27 -5.54 6.56 3.87
N VAL A 28 -4.66 7.39 3.32
CA VAL A 28 -3.27 7.55 3.75
C VAL A 28 -3.04 8.95 4.28
N CYS A 29 -2.12 9.10 5.23
CA CYS A 29 -1.69 10.43 5.66
C CYS A 29 -0.82 11.03 4.56
N PRO A 30 -1.05 12.27 4.11
CA PRO A 30 -0.23 12.91 3.07
C PRO A 30 1.24 13.08 3.48
N MET A 31 1.54 13.05 4.78
CA MET A 31 2.91 13.03 5.30
C MET A 31 3.52 11.63 5.42
N HIS A 32 2.74 10.58 5.11
CA HIS A 32 3.11 9.18 5.28
C HIS A 32 3.67 8.88 6.68
N CYS A 33 2.99 9.38 7.71
CA CYS A 33 3.34 9.05 9.08
C CYS A 33 3.17 7.55 9.31
N LYS A 34 4.08 6.96 10.09
CA LYS A 34 4.07 5.52 10.38
C LYS A 34 2.71 5.12 10.95
N ASP A 35 2.14 4.03 10.45
CA ASP A 35 0.88 3.49 10.97
C ASP A 35 -0.34 4.43 10.76
N SER A 36 -0.27 5.39 9.84
CA SER A 36 -1.36 6.36 9.64
C SER A 36 -2.43 5.95 8.64
N GLY A 37 -2.27 4.80 7.99
CA GLY A 37 -3.25 4.28 7.05
C GLY A 37 -4.55 3.83 7.72
N SER A 38 -5.68 4.11 7.07
CA SER A 38 -7.01 3.68 7.52
C SER A 38 -7.89 3.27 6.34
N ASP A 39 -8.80 2.33 6.56
CA ASP A 39 -9.80 1.93 5.56
C ASP A 39 -10.95 2.95 5.42
N LYS A 40 -11.05 3.87 6.39
CA LYS A 40 -12.11 4.87 6.48
C LYS A 40 -11.53 6.27 6.44
N GLU A 41 -12.34 7.20 5.94
CA GLU A 41 -12.07 8.62 6.04
C GLU A 41 -11.95 9.02 7.51
N GLY A 42 -10.98 9.89 7.82
CA GLY A 42 -10.66 10.24 9.19
C GLY A 42 -9.49 11.20 9.27
N LYS A 43 -8.96 11.37 10.48
CA LYS A 43 -7.75 12.14 10.74
C LYS A 43 -6.64 11.20 11.18
N CYS A 44 -5.41 11.48 10.78
CA CYS A 44 -4.22 10.78 11.23
C CYS A 44 -4.01 11.03 12.73
N ASP A 45 -3.93 9.98 13.54
CA ASP A 45 -3.70 10.09 14.98
C ASP A 45 -2.30 10.60 15.35
N THR A 46 -1.34 10.52 14.41
CA THR A 46 0.04 11.00 14.63
C THR A 46 0.18 12.51 14.45
N CYS A 47 -0.45 13.09 13.43
CA CYS A 47 -0.27 14.51 13.07
C CYS A 47 -1.57 15.33 13.08
N GLY A 48 -2.74 14.70 13.26
CA GLY A 48 -4.05 15.35 13.30
C GLY A 48 -4.59 15.81 11.93
N MET A 49 -3.86 15.59 10.84
CA MET A 49 -4.29 15.96 9.50
C MET A 49 -5.35 15.00 8.95
N THR A 50 -6.20 15.47 8.05
CA THR A 50 -7.20 14.62 7.38
C THR A 50 -6.51 13.61 6.46
N LEU A 51 -6.90 12.34 6.56
CA LEU A 51 -6.39 11.28 5.69
C LEU A 51 -6.94 11.46 4.27
N VAL A 52 -6.07 11.31 3.28
CA VAL A 52 -6.41 11.46 1.86
C VAL A 52 -6.66 10.09 1.24
N LYS A 53 -7.66 10.01 0.36
CA LYS A 53 -7.98 8.75 -0.31
C LYS A 53 -6.83 8.35 -1.22
N ASN A 54 -6.32 7.15 -1.01
CA ASN A 54 -5.32 6.54 -1.84
C ASN A 54 -5.97 5.97 -3.09
N GLU A 55 -5.72 6.60 -4.24
CA GLU A 55 -6.25 6.13 -5.52
C GLU A 55 -5.61 4.81 -5.97
N ASP A 56 -4.41 4.51 -5.47
CA ASP A 56 -3.68 3.27 -5.71
C ASP A 56 -4.28 2.07 -4.94
N HIS A 57 -5.13 2.33 -3.93
CA HIS A 57 -5.86 1.29 -3.19
C HIS A 57 -6.99 0.62 -4.01
N LYS A 58 -6.95 0.72 -5.35
CA LYS A 58 -7.83 -0.06 -6.21
C LYS A 58 -7.14 -1.35 -6.58
N ALA A 59 -7.71 -2.44 -6.07
CA ALA A 59 -7.30 -3.80 -6.37
C ALA A 59 -7.01 -3.98 -7.87
N ASN A 60 -5.76 -4.37 -8.15
CA ASN A 60 -5.25 -4.87 -9.43
C ASN A 60 -5.12 -3.86 -10.57
N GLY A 61 -3.88 -3.44 -10.83
CA GLY A 61 -3.53 -2.74 -12.07
C GLY A 61 -2.05 -2.58 -12.40
N HIS A 62 -1.10 -3.10 -11.60
CA HIS A 62 0.32 -2.98 -11.93
C HIS A 62 0.73 -3.96 -13.04
N LYS A 63 0.65 -3.49 -14.29
CA LYS A 63 1.32 -4.08 -15.46
C LYS A 63 2.75 -3.53 -15.48
N HIS A 64 3.74 -4.38 -15.24
CA HIS A 64 5.15 -4.06 -15.50
C HIS A 64 5.44 -4.47 -16.95
N GLU A 65 5.87 -3.51 -17.78
CA GLU A 65 6.43 -3.76 -19.12
C GLU A 65 7.85 -4.29 -19.04
#